data_AF-A0A6P6VTW1-F1
#
_entry.id   AF-A0A6P6VTW1-F1
#
_cell.length_a   1.000
_cell.length_b   1.000
_cell.length_c   1.000
_cell.angle_alpha   90.00
_cell.angle_beta   90.00
_cell.angle_gamma   90.00
#
_symmetry.space_group_name_H-M   'P 1'
#
loop_
_entity.id
_entity.type
_entity.pdbx_description
1 polymer ?
#
loop_
_entity_poly.entity_id
_entity_poly.type
_entity_poly.pdbx_seq_one_letter_code
_entity_poly.pdbx_strand_id
1 'polypeptide(L)'
;MELKPRLSAIITGGASGIGKALSLALAQKGMFVTIIDFSEDKGKEVASLAEKESAKFHANLDFPLATFIKCDVTNSGDLAAAFEKHVTTYGGLDVCINSAGIANPVPFNKDQTDGSKSWKLTINVNLAAVIDCTHFAIKTMRAARKPGVIINIGSASGLYPAYHDPIYSASKGGVVLFSRSLAPYKREGIRVNVLCPEFVLTDLAAKVDPKFIDLVGGYVPMQMVVKGVFELINDESKSGACLWITNRRGMEYWPSPQEEAKFLVSSSKSRRSSSSVVLSNVQVPQNFEKIVVHALSHKFRTATSIVRTSLSLPIKSDHVLLKVIYAGVNASDVNFSSGSYFSGSKKDIASRLPFDAGFEAVGIVAAVGDSVKNLKVGTPAAIMTFGSYAEYTMVHSKHILPVPRPDPEVVAMLTSGLTASIALEKAAQMDSGKVVLVSAAAGGTGQFAVQLAKLAGNTVVATCGGKEKATLLRELGVDRVIDYKKEDIKTVLKNEFPKGVDIVYESVGGQMFDLCLNALAIYGKLVVIGMISQAVLDFHKQLFLTFAFSRPDPNYCP
;
A
#
# COMPACT_ATOMS: atom_id res chain seq x y z
N MET A 1 -9.51 -21.30 17.65
CA MET A 1 -9.34 -22.24 18.77
C MET A 1 -10.41 -21.90 19.77
N GLU A 2 -11.41 -22.77 19.91
CA GLU A 2 -12.45 -22.57 20.90
C GLU A 2 -11.88 -22.65 22.33
N LEU A 3 -12.10 -21.59 23.12
CA LEU A 3 -11.74 -21.56 24.53
C LEU A 3 -12.63 -22.52 25.32
N LYS A 4 -12.06 -23.63 25.78
CA LYS A 4 -12.75 -24.68 26.52
C LYS A 4 -11.96 -25.12 27.76
N PRO A 5 -12.61 -25.80 28.72
CA PRO A 5 -11.93 -26.28 29.90
C PRO A 5 -10.74 -27.19 29.57
N ARG A 6 -9.74 -27.20 30.47
CA ARG A 6 -8.49 -28.00 30.40
C ARG A 6 -7.42 -27.52 29.41
N LEU A 7 -7.66 -26.44 28.66
CA LEU A 7 -6.58 -25.76 27.96
C LEU A 7 -5.72 -24.95 28.95
N SER A 8 -4.44 -24.78 28.67
CA SER A 8 -3.51 -24.02 29.52
C SER A 8 -3.11 -22.68 28.91
N ALA A 9 -2.96 -21.67 29.76
CA ALA A 9 -2.56 -20.32 29.39
C ALA A 9 -1.44 -19.76 30.27
N ILE A 10 -0.54 -18.99 29.67
CA ILE A 10 0.49 -18.22 30.37
C ILE A 10 0.29 -16.72 30.08
N ILE A 11 0.29 -15.88 31.13
CA ILE A 11 0.04 -14.44 31.01
C ILE A 11 1.13 -13.67 31.74
N THR A 12 1.90 -12.85 31.01
CA THR A 12 2.86 -11.90 31.61
C THR A 12 2.17 -10.60 32.00
N GLY A 13 2.61 -9.97 33.10
CA GLY A 13 1.92 -8.82 33.68
C GLY A 13 0.53 -9.20 34.22
N GLY A 14 0.34 -10.47 34.58
CA GLY A 14 -0.96 -11.04 34.89
C GLY A 14 -1.53 -10.59 36.25
N ALA A 15 -0.78 -9.86 37.08
CA ALA A 15 -1.23 -9.47 38.41
C ALA A 15 -2.00 -8.15 38.45
N SER A 16 -2.04 -7.38 37.37
CA SER A 16 -2.70 -6.07 37.34
C SER A 16 -3.33 -5.71 35.99
N GLY A 17 -4.16 -4.66 35.99
CA GLY A 17 -4.74 -4.06 34.78
C GLY A 17 -5.34 -5.08 33.80
N ILE A 18 -4.92 -4.98 32.53
CA ILE A 18 -5.37 -5.86 31.45
C ILE A 18 -4.98 -7.33 31.71
N GLY A 19 -3.76 -7.59 32.18
CA GLY A 19 -3.29 -8.96 32.43
C GLY A 19 -4.10 -9.66 33.53
N LYS A 20 -4.48 -8.96 34.61
CA LYS A 20 -5.38 -9.47 35.66
C LYS A 20 -6.75 -9.82 35.06
N ALA A 21 -7.34 -8.91 34.30
CA ALA A 21 -8.65 -9.13 33.70
C ALA A 21 -8.65 -10.35 32.75
N LEU A 22 -7.60 -10.52 31.95
CA LEU A 22 -7.45 -11.66 31.04
C LEU A 22 -7.21 -12.97 31.79
N SER A 23 -6.40 -12.97 32.85
CA SER A 23 -6.15 -14.15 33.69
C SER A 23 -7.46 -14.68 34.29
N LEU A 24 -8.29 -13.78 34.84
CA LEU A 24 -9.59 -14.14 35.41
C LEU A 24 -10.59 -14.58 34.33
N ALA A 25 -10.62 -13.90 33.19
CA ALA A 25 -11.54 -14.24 32.11
C ALA A 25 -11.23 -15.61 31.49
N LEU A 26 -9.97 -16.00 31.36
CA LEU A 26 -9.58 -17.35 30.90
C LEU A 26 -9.93 -18.42 31.95
N ALA A 27 -9.71 -18.12 33.24
CA ALA A 27 -10.11 -19.02 34.32
C ALA A 27 -11.64 -19.23 34.36
N GLN A 28 -12.44 -18.20 34.07
CA GLN A 28 -13.90 -18.29 33.89
C GLN A 28 -14.33 -19.17 32.70
N LYS A 29 -13.40 -19.55 31.82
CA LYS A 29 -13.61 -20.55 30.75
C LYS A 29 -13.12 -21.95 31.15
N GLY A 30 -12.70 -22.14 32.40
CA GLY A 30 -12.16 -23.39 32.92
C GLY A 30 -10.75 -23.70 32.42
N MET A 31 -10.00 -22.69 31.97
CA MET A 31 -8.60 -22.90 31.59
C MET A 31 -7.70 -22.99 32.82
N PHE A 32 -6.56 -23.65 32.65
CA PHE A 32 -5.48 -23.62 33.62
C PHE A 32 -4.59 -22.40 33.36
N VAL A 33 -4.31 -21.60 34.38
CA VAL A 33 -3.74 -20.27 34.19
C VAL A 33 -2.43 -20.10 34.96
N THR A 34 -1.35 -19.74 34.27
CA THR A 34 -0.11 -19.30 34.91
C THR A 34 0.00 -17.79 34.83
N ILE A 35 -0.02 -17.15 36.00
CA ILE A 35 0.15 -15.72 36.19
C ILE A 35 1.64 -15.46 36.41
N ILE A 36 2.25 -14.72 35.48
CA ILE A 36 3.64 -14.27 35.57
C ILE A 36 3.65 -12.77 35.85
N ASP A 37 4.27 -12.35 36.94
CA ASP A 37 4.39 -10.94 37.30
C ASP A 37 5.57 -10.68 38.24
N PHE A 38 6.02 -9.43 38.32
CA PHE A 38 7.04 -9.00 39.27
C PHE A 38 6.46 -8.84 40.67
N SER A 39 5.18 -8.44 40.79
CA SER A 39 4.51 -8.23 42.07
C SER A 39 4.01 -9.54 42.68
N GLU A 40 4.69 -9.98 43.72
CA GLU A 40 4.40 -11.26 44.38
C GLU A 40 3.03 -11.29 45.06
N ASP A 41 2.69 -10.26 45.83
CA ASP A 41 1.42 -10.21 46.58
C ASP A 41 0.21 -10.14 45.64
N LYS A 42 0.25 -9.22 44.66
CA LYS A 42 -0.81 -9.09 43.65
C LYS A 42 -0.92 -10.37 42.81
N GLY A 43 0.22 -10.99 42.48
CA GLY A 43 0.25 -12.22 41.69
C GLY A 43 -0.39 -13.40 42.40
N LYS A 44 -0.08 -13.61 43.69
CA LYS A 44 -0.72 -14.63 44.53
C LYS A 44 -2.23 -14.39 44.70
N GLU A 45 -2.64 -13.13 44.88
CA GLU A 45 -4.05 -12.76 44.95
C GLU A 45 -4.79 -13.16 43.66
N VAL A 46 -4.27 -12.79 42.49
CA VAL A 46 -4.91 -13.12 41.20
C VAL A 46 -4.92 -14.63 40.96
N ALA A 47 -3.86 -15.35 41.30
CA ALA A 47 -3.85 -16.81 41.20
C ALA A 47 -4.95 -17.46 42.07
N SER A 48 -5.14 -16.99 43.32
CA SER A 48 -6.21 -17.49 44.19
C SER A 48 -7.61 -17.21 43.62
N LEU A 49 -7.81 -16.04 43.00
CA LEU A 49 -9.08 -15.71 42.35
C LEU A 49 -9.31 -16.56 41.09
N ALA A 50 -8.28 -16.75 40.27
CA ALA A 50 -8.35 -17.59 39.07
C ALA A 50 -8.61 -19.07 39.43
N GLU A 51 -8.00 -19.57 40.50
CA GLU A 51 -8.24 -20.93 41.03
C GLU A 51 -9.73 -21.13 41.32
N LYS A 52 -10.37 -20.19 42.03
CA LYS A 52 -11.79 -20.24 42.39
C LYS A 52 -12.70 -20.23 41.16
N GLU A 53 -12.35 -19.48 40.12
CA GLU A 53 -13.13 -19.43 38.88
C GLU A 53 -13.00 -20.74 38.08
N SER A 54 -11.79 -21.29 37.97
CA SER A 54 -11.53 -22.52 37.22
C SER A 54 -12.06 -23.77 37.93
N ALA A 55 -12.07 -23.79 39.27
CA ALA A 55 -12.60 -24.90 40.07
C ALA A 55 -14.08 -25.22 39.81
N LYS A 56 -14.85 -24.27 39.26
CA LYS A 56 -16.24 -24.49 38.84
C LYS A 56 -16.38 -25.51 37.70
N PHE A 57 -15.29 -25.78 36.97
CA PHE A 57 -15.28 -26.64 35.78
C PHE A 57 -14.59 -27.99 36.01
N HIS A 58 -13.80 -28.13 37.07
CA HIS A 58 -12.95 -29.29 37.30
C HIS A 58 -13.16 -29.85 38.70
N ALA A 59 -13.36 -31.16 38.79
CA ALA A 59 -13.36 -31.90 40.05
C ALA A 59 -12.14 -32.83 40.08
N ASN A 60 -11.49 -32.92 41.25
CA ASN A 60 -10.46 -33.92 41.56
C ASN A 60 -9.25 -33.91 40.60
N LEU A 61 -8.51 -32.80 40.56
CA LEU A 61 -7.21 -32.74 39.88
C LEU A 61 -6.08 -32.64 40.92
N ASP A 62 -4.98 -33.36 40.67
CA ASP A 62 -3.82 -33.46 41.58
C ASP A 62 -2.79 -32.33 41.38
N PHE A 63 -3.16 -31.27 40.64
CA PHE A 63 -2.33 -30.11 40.36
C PHE A 63 -3.17 -28.82 40.44
N PRO A 64 -2.57 -27.67 40.77
CA PRO A 64 -3.31 -26.41 40.91
C PRO A 64 -3.90 -25.95 39.58
N LEU A 65 -5.09 -25.36 39.57
CA LEU A 65 -5.75 -24.86 38.34
C LEU A 65 -5.19 -23.49 37.90
N ALA A 66 -4.62 -22.75 38.83
CA ALA A 66 -3.95 -21.49 38.62
C ALA A 66 -2.67 -21.42 39.45
N THR A 67 -1.60 -20.88 38.88
CA THR A 67 -0.31 -20.75 39.56
C THR A 67 0.28 -19.37 39.32
N PHE A 68 0.81 -18.77 40.38
CA PHE A 68 1.65 -17.58 40.28
C PHE A 68 3.13 -17.95 40.20
N ILE A 69 3.86 -17.24 39.35
CA ILE A 69 5.32 -17.31 39.26
C ILE A 69 5.87 -15.88 39.26
N LYS A 70 6.70 -15.57 40.26
CA LYS A 70 7.45 -14.32 40.31
C LYS A 70 8.49 -14.32 39.18
N CYS A 71 8.48 -13.28 38.37
CA CYS A 71 9.36 -13.20 37.21
C CYS A 71 9.59 -11.74 36.84
N ASP A 72 10.86 -11.38 36.71
CA ASP A 72 11.25 -10.21 35.94
C ASP A 72 11.31 -10.61 34.45
N VAL A 73 10.38 -10.07 33.66
CA VAL A 73 10.29 -10.40 32.23
C VAL A 73 11.49 -9.89 31.42
N THR A 74 12.33 -9.02 31.99
CA THR A 74 13.60 -8.60 31.37
C THR A 74 14.73 -9.60 31.61
N ASN A 75 14.51 -10.61 32.46
CA ASN A 75 15.44 -11.69 32.73
C ASN A 75 14.99 -12.96 31.99
N SER A 76 15.72 -13.34 30.95
CA SER A 76 15.39 -14.53 30.15
C SER A 76 15.47 -15.83 30.95
N GLY A 77 16.24 -15.88 32.04
CA GLY A 77 16.31 -17.02 32.97
C GLY A 77 15.02 -17.19 33.78
N ASP A 78 14.46 -16.09 34.29
CA ASP A 78 13.16 -16.10 34.98
C ASP A 78 12.04 -16.57 34.03
N LEU A 79 12.04 -16.07 32.79
CA LEU A 79 11.09 -16.50 31.76
C LEU A 79 11.23 -18.00 31.47
N ALA A 80 12.46 -18.50 31.27
CA ALA A 80 12.69 -19.91 31.02
C ALA A 80 12.15 -20.80 32.15
N ALA A 81 12.46 -20.45 33.41
CA ALA A 81 11.97 -21.17 34.58
C ALA A 81 10.43 -21.13 34.69
N ALA A 82 9.80 -20.01 34.33
CA ALA A 82 8.35 -19.88 34.34
C ALA A 82 7.67 -20.77 33.30
N PHE A 83 8.19 -20.82 32.06
CA PHE A 83 7.67 -21.73 31.02
C PHE A 83 7.91 -23.20 31.37
N GLU A 84 9.08 -23.55 31.92
CA GLU A 84 9.37 -24.91 32.38
C GLU A 84 8.38 -25.36 33.46
N LYS A 85 8.13 -24.52 34.46
CA LYS A 85 7.16 -24.80 35.52
C LYS A 85 5.73 -24.91 34.98
N HIS A 86 5.35 -24.07 34.02
CA HIS A 86 4.04 -24.17 33.35
C HIS A 86 3.88 -25.52 32.64
N VAL A 87 4.86 -25.90 31.82
CA VAL A 87 4.83 -27.16 31.05
C VAL A 87 4.87 -28.37 31.97
N THR A 88 5.65 -28.32 33.06
CA THR A 88 5.70 -29.41 34.05
C THR A 88 4.35 -29.60 34.74
N THR A 89 3.65 -28.50 35.04
CA THR A 89 2.33 -28.56 35.71
C THR A 89 1.22 -29.01 34.77
N TYR A 90 1.18 -28.48 33.53
CA TYR A 90 0.02 -28.65 32.64
C TYR A 90 0.28 -29.48 31.38
N GLY A 91 1.51 -29.93 31.15
CA GLY A 91 1.90 -30.80 30.03
C GLY A 91 1.93 -30.13 28.65
N GLY A 92 1.73 -28.82 28.56
CA GLY A 92 1.72 -28.07 27.30
C GLY A 92 1.31 -26.62 27.47
N LEU A 93 1.19 -25.92 26.34
CA LEU A 93 0.78 -24.51 26.28
C LEU A 93 -0.15 -24.29 25.09
N ASP A 94 -1.37 -23.82 25.35
CA ASP A 94 -2.35 -23.52 24.31
C ASP A 94 -2.43 -22.02 24.00
N VAL A 95 -2.34 -21.18 25.04
CA VAL A 95 -2.46 -19.71 24.91
C VAL A 95 -1.34 -18.98 25.65
N CYS A 96 -0.64 -18.07 24.97
CA CYS A 96 0.30 -17.14 25.61
C CYS A 96 -0.20 -15.70 25.44
N ILE A 97 -0.25 -14.93 26.52
CA ILE A 97 -0.61 -13.51 26.48
C ILE A 97 0.53 -12.68 27.05
N ASN A 98 1.14 -11.88 26.19
CA ASN A 98 2.21 -10.96 26.59
C ASN A 98 1.63 -9.60 26.94
N SER A 99 1.23 -9.43 28.21
CA SER A 99 0.56 -8.22 28.71
C SER A 99 1.44 -7.33 29.61
N ALA A 100 2.64 -7.77 30.00
CA ALA A 100 3.56 -6.93 30.76
C ALA A 100 3.89 -5.64 29.99
N GLY A 101 3.89 -4.51 30.70
CA GLY A 101 4.25 -3.22 30.12
C GLY A 101 4.29 -2.09 31.13
N ILE A 102 5.13 -1.10 30.87
CA ILE A 102 5.35 0.09 31.70
C ILE A 102 5.35 1.37 30.86
N ALA A 103 5.05 2.50 31.49
CA ALA A 103 5.25 3.82 30.91
C ALA A 103 6.74 4.18 30.99
N ASN A 104 7.18 5.07 30.12
CA ASN A 104 8.51 5.62 30.26
C ASN A 104 8.57 6.49 31.53
N PRO A 105 9.46 6.20 32.50
CA PRO A 105 9.40 6.83 33.82
C PRO A 105 9.88 8.29 33.81
N VAL A 106 10.63 8.71 32.78
CA VAL A 106 11.18 10.07 32.64
C VAL A 106 10.86 10.59 31.24
N PRO A 107 10.33 11.82 31.07
CA PRO A 107 10.09 12.40 29.75
C PRO A 107 11.36 12.42 28.90
N PHE A 108 11.25 12.02 27.63
CA PHE A 108 12.41 11.81 26.75
C PHE A 108 13.36 13.02 26.66
N ASN A 109 12.81 14.23 26.54
CA ASN A 109 13.59 15.47 26.46
C ASN A 109 14.22 15.91 27.80
N LYS A 110 13.90 15.23 28.91
CA LYS A 110 14.40 15.52 30.26
C LYS A 110 15.26 14.38 30.82
N ASP A 111 15.43 13.29 30.07
CA ASP A 111 16.21 12.15 30.53
C ASP A 111 17.71 12.44 30.41
N GLN A 112 18.40 12.45 31.55
CA GLN A 112 19.84 12.65 31.66
C GLN A 112 20.56 11.37 32.15
N THR A 113 19.85 10.25 32.23
CA THR A 113 20.39 8.99 32.72
C THR A 113 21.08 8.19 31.60
N ASP A 114 21.75 7.10 31.96
CA ASP A 114 22.31 6.14 30.99
C ASP A 114 21.23 5.28 30.29
N GLY A 115 19.96 5.51 30.60
CA GLY A 115 18.80 4.79 30.09
C GLY A 115 18.45 3.51 30.84
N SER A 116 19.35 2.94 31.65
CA SER A 116 19.21 1.60 32.23
C SER A 116 17.94 1.43 33.07
N LYS A 117 17.53 2.49 33.77
CA LYS A 117 16.32 2.56 34.61
C LYS A 117 15.22 3.44 34.00
N SER A 118 15.35 3.85 32.74
CA SER A 118 14.40 4.74 32.06
C SER A 118 14.00 4.21 30.68
N TRP A 119 14.53 4.78 29.60
CA TRP A 119 14.11 4.45 28.25
C TRP A 119 14.54 3.03 27.84
N LYS A 120 15.73 2.55 28.25
CA LYS A 120 16.15 1.17 27.97
C LYS A 120 15.30 0.18 28.74
N LEU A 121 14.98 0.47 30.01
CA LEU A 121 14.06 -0.37 30.79
C LEU A 121 12.70 -0.50 30.10
N THR A 122 12.17 0.62 29.60
CA THR A 122 10.89 0.65 28.86
C THR A 122 10.97 -0.20 27.59
N ILE A 123 12.03 -0.09 26.79
CA ILE A 123 12.23 -0.94 25.61
C ILE A 123 12.37 -2.41 26.00
N ASN A 124 13.14 -2.72 27.05
CA ASN A 124 13.38 -4.08 27.49
C ASN A 124 12.08 -4.75 27.98
N VAL A 125 11.28 -4.07 28.80
CA VAL A 125 10.00 -4.61 29.29
C VAL A 125 8.95 -4.66 28.18
N ASN A 126 8.77 -3.59 27.42
CA ASN A 126 7.63 -3.48 26.50
C ASN A 126 7.86 -4.19 25.16
N LEU A 127 9.11 -4.40 24.74
CA LEU A 127 9.45 -4.97 23.44
C LEU A 127 10.34 -6.21 23.55
N ALA A 128 11.53 -6.11 24.17
CA ALA A 128 12.47 -7.24 24.20
C ALA A 128 11.87 -8.45 24.94
N ALA A 129 11.27 -8.24 26.10
CA ALA A 129 10.59 -9.28 26.87
C ALA A 129 9.40 -9.91 26.11
N VAL A 130 8.67 -9.13 25.30
CA VAL A 130 7.59 -9.65 24.45
C VAL A 130 8.16 -10.59 23.37
N ILE A 131 9.30 -10.22 22.77
CA ILE A 131 10.01 -11.05 21.79
C ILE A 131 10.49 -12.35 22.44
N ASP A 132 11.16 -12.26 23.59
CA ASP A 132 11.66 -13.42 24.32
C ASP A 132 10.53 -14.37 24.73
N CYS A 133 9.46 -13.83 25.33
CA CYS A 133 8.32 -14.63 25.76
C CYS A 133 7.60 -15.29 24.56
N THR A 134 7.46 -14.56 23.45
CA THR A 134 6.93 -15.12 22.19
C THR A 134 7.81 -16.27 21.67
N HIS A 135 9.13 -16.12 21.76
CA HIS A 135 10.08 -17.16 21.37
C HIS A 135 9.93 -18.41 22.24
N PHE A 136 9.86 -18.26 23.56
CA PHE A 136 9.62 -19.38 24.48
C PHE A 136 8.29 -20.07 24.21
N ALA A 137 7.20 -19.31 24.01
CA ALA A 137 5.90 -19.88 23.68
C ALA A 137 5.92 -20.70 22.38
N ILE A 138 6.53 -20.17 21.31
CA ILE A 138 6.68 -20.90 20.04
C ILE A 138 7.49 -22.19 20.25
N LYS A 139 8.61 -22.13 20.99
CA LYS A 139 9.46 -23.30 21.27
C LYS A 139 8.68 -24.37 22.03
N THR A 140 7.91 -23.97 23.04
CA THR A 140 7.08 -24.86 23.84
C THR A 140 5.97 -25.52 23.01
N MET A 141 5.24 -24.74 22.20
CA MET A 141 4.18 -25.25 21.33
C MET A 141 4.73 -26.23 20.28
N ARG A 142 5.88 -25.90 19.68
CA ARG A 142 6.59 -26.79 18.73
C ARG A 142 7.05 -28.09 19.37
N ALA A 143 7.66 -28.01 20.56
CA ALA A 143 8.14 -29.19 21.29
C ALA A 143 6.98 -30.15 21.63
N ALA A 144 5.82 -29.60 22.00
CA ALA A 144 4.61 -30.37 22.25
C ALA A 144 3.90 -30.84 20.97
N ARG A 145 4.29 -30.33 19.78
CA ARG A 145 3.61 -30.51 18.48
C ARG A 145 2.12 -30.17 18.55
N LYS A 146 1.76 -29.14 19.32
CA LYS A 146 0.39 -28.69 19.52
C LYS A 146 0.16 -27.34 18.85
N PRO A 147 -1.04 -27.11 18.26
CA PRO A 147 -1.41 -25.78 17.82
C PRO A 147 -1.53 -24.85 19.04
N GLY A 148 -1.28 -23.57 18.84
CA GLY A 148 -1.33 -22.60 19.92
C GLY A 148 -1.54 -21.17 19.44
N VAL A 149 -1.90 -20.30 20.37
CA VAL A 149 -2.19 -18.90 20.08
C VAL A 149 -1.38 -17.99 21.00
N ILE A 150 -0.73 -17.00 20.43
CA ILE A 150 0.03 -15.98 21.15
C ILE A 150 -0.61 -14.63 20.89
N ILE A 151 -0.96 -13.90 21.94
CA ILE A 151 -1.54 -12.57 21.89
C ILE A 151 -0.58 -11.59 22.55
N ASN A 152 -0.04 -10.67 21.75
CA ASN A 152 0.79 -9.59 22.26
C ASN A 152 -0.08 -8.36 22.54
N ILE A 153 0.08 -7.74 23.71
CA ILE A 153 -0.63 -6.50 24.04
C ILE A 153 0.20 -5.30 23.58
N GLY A 154 -0.22 -4.74 22.45
CA GLY A 154 0.27 -3.48 21.90
C GLY A 154 -0.38 -2.28 22.60
N SER A 155 -0.59 -1.21 21.85
CA SER A 155 -1.27 0.01 22.27
C SER A 155 -1.64 0.80 21.04
N ALA A 156 -2.65 1.66 21.13
CA ALA A 156 -2.92 2.64 20.08
C ALA A 156 -1.70 3.55 19.79
N SER A 157 -0.85 3.83 20.79
CA SER A 157 0.45 4.52 20.61
C SER A 157 1.48 3.73 19.78
N GLY A 158 1.20 2.46 19.47
CA GLY A 158 1.97 1.67 18.51
C GLY A 158 1.44 1.76 17.07
N LEU A 159 0.26 2.36 16.87
CA LEU A 159 -0.37 2.55 15.55
C LEU A 159 -0.18 3.97 15.02
N TYR A 160 -0.06 4.94 15.92
CA TYR A 160 0.19 6.35 15.62
C TYR A 160 1.09 6.98 16.69
N PRO A 161 1.87 8.02 16.35
CA PRO A 161 2.85 8.59 17.26
C PRO A 161 2.18 9.29 18.46
N ALA A 162 2.50 8.85 19.68
CA ALA A 162 2.20 9.60 20.89
C ALA A 162 3.38 10.53 21.20
N TYR A 163 3.31 11.77 20.70
CA TYR A 163 4.40 12.76 20.79
C TYR A 163 4.90 13.05 22.21
N HIS A 164 4.06 12.83 23.22
CA HIS A 164 4.41 13.03 24.63
C HIS A 164 5.26 11.89 25.22
N ASP A 165 5.23 10.69 24.61
CA ASP A 165 6.03 9.54 25.03
C ASP A 165 6.55 8.77 23.79
N PRO A 166 7.61 9.27 23.14
CA PRO A 166 8.15 8.66 21.93
C PRO A 166 8.78 7.29 22.19
N ILE A 167 9.30 7.05 23.41
CA ILE A 167 9.90 5.75 23.79
C ILE A 167 8.80 4.69 23.91
N TYR A 168 7.70 5.02 24.60
CA TYR A 168 6.56 4.12 24.67
C TYR A 168 5.99 3.83 23.28
N SER A 169 5.83 4.87 22.44
CA SER A 169 5.38 4.74 21.05
C SER A 169 6.29 3.80 20.24
N ALA A 170 7.61 3.98 20.32
CA ALA A 170 8.58 3.12 19.65
C ALA A 170 8.48 1.66 20.14
N SER A 171 8.38 1.46 21.46
CA SER A 171 8.26 0.12 22.04
C SER A 171 7.00 -0.62 21.57
N LYS A 172 5.84 0.06 21.55
CA LYS A 172 4.56 -0.54 21.15
C LYS A 172 4.42 -0.65 19.64
N GLY A 173 4.98 0.26 18.85
CA GLY A 173 5.10 0.12 17.40
C GLY A 173 5.94 -1.11 17.02
N GLY A 174 7.03 -1.34 17.74
CA GLY A 174 7.83 -2.56 17.64
C GLY A 174 7.00 -3.83 17.89
N VAL A 175 6.20 -3.87 18.96
CA VAL A 175 5.32 -5.02 19.27
C VAL A 175 4.33 -5.28 18.14
N VAL A 176 3.73 -4.23 17.57
CA VAL A 176 2.75 -4.36 16.48
C VAL A 176 3.39 -4.98 15.24
N LEU A 177 4.49 -4.40 14.75
CA LEU A 177 5.15 -4.90 13.54
C LEU A 177 5.81 -6.27 13.75
N PHE A 178 6.38 -6.52 14.92
CA PHE A 178 6.91 -7.84 15.31
C PHE A 178 5.81 -8.91 15.23
N SER A 179 4.68 -8.68 15.89
CA SER A 179 3.59 -9.66 15.93
C SER A 179 3.00 -9.96 14.55
N ARG A 180 2.82 -8.91 13.72
CA ARG A 180 2.32 -9.05 12.35
C ARG A 180 3.28 -9.86 11.46
N SER A 181 4.58 -9.70 11.66
CA SER A 181 5.62 -10.40 10.91
C SER A 181 5.67 -11.91 11.19
N LEU A 182 5.03 -12.37 12.27
CA LEU A 182 4.95 -13.79 12.65
C LEU A 182 3.75 -14.53 12.03
N ALA A 183 2.98 -13.90 11.12
CA ALA A 183 1.89 -14.55 10.41
C ALA A 183 2.24 -15.92 9.76
N PRO A 184 3.45 -16.13 9.20
CA PRO A 184 3.81 -17.41 8.57
C PRO A 184 3.81 -18.61 9.51
N TYR A 185 3.97 -18.41 10.83
CA TYR A 185 3.95 -19.49 11.83
C TYR A 185 2.60 -20.23 11.88
N LYS A 186 1.54 -19.65 11.29
CA LYS A 186 0.25 -20.33 11.10
C LYS A 186 0.40 -21.69 10.40
N ARG A 187 1.38 -21.82 9.49
CA ARG A 187 1.68 -23.06 8.77
C ARG A 187 2.11 -24.20 9.70
N GLU A 188 2.58 -23.86 10.91
CA GLU A 188 2.98 -24.79 11.96
C GLU A 188 1.91 -24.95 13.04
N GLY A 189 0.71 -24.40 12.82
CA GLY A 189 -0.39 -24.41 13.79
C GLY A 189 -0.29 -23.35 14.89
N ILE A 190 0.69 -22.45 14.83
CA ILE A 190 0.89 -21.39 15.83
C ILE A 190 0.44 -20.04 15.27
N ARG A 191 -0.50 -19.39 15.93
CA ARG A 191 -1.00 -18.07 15.50
C ARG A 191 -0.54 -17.00 16.46
N VAL A 192 0.12 -15.97 15.95
CA VAL A 192 0.52 -14.79 16.73
C VAL A 192 -0.30 -13.60 16.27
N ASN A 193 -0.95 -12.89 17.19
CA ASN A 193 -1.74 -11.69 16.90
C ASN A 193 -1.43 -10.60 17.94
N VAL A 194 -1.83 -9.36 17.66
CA VAL A 194 -1.63 -8.22 18.56
C VAL A 194 -2.95 -7.48 18.82
N LEU A 195 -3.19 -7.13 20.08
CA LEU A 195 -4.30 -6.26 20.49
C LEU A 195 -3.75 -4.88 20.82
N CYS A 196 -4.34 -3.82 20.25
CA CYS A 196 -3.95 -2.43 20.49
C CYS A 196 -5.12 -1.67 21.09
N PRO A 197 -5.29 -1.61 22.43
CA PRO A 197 -6.31 -0.77 23.03
C PRO A 197 -5.86 0.70 23.11
N GLU A 198 -6.83 1.62 23.08
CA GLU A 198 -6.67 2.99 23.60
C GLU A 198 -6.59 2.97 25.15
N PHE A 199 -6.84 4.10 25.82
CA PHE A 199 -6.71 4.19 27.28
C PHE A 199 -7.67 3.23 27.97
N VAL A 200 -7.12 2.30 28.76
CA VAL A 200 -7.88 1.42 29.64
C VAL A 200 -7.53 1.81 31.06
N LEU A 201 -8.53 1.90 31.94
CA LEU A 201 -8.32 2.27 33.34
C LEU A 201 -7.43 1.20 34.02
N THR A 202 -6.17 1.54 34.19
CA THR A 202 -5.09 0.70 34.72
C THR A 202 -4.15 1.58 35.53
N ASP A 203 -3.30 1.00 36.39
CA ASP A 203 -2.29 1.74 37.16
C ASP A 203 -1.38 2.60 36.25
N LEU A 204 -1.18 2.15 35.01
CA LEU A 204 -0.44 2.86 33.97
C LEU A 204 -1.18 4.13 33.51
N ALA A 205 -2.44 3.97 33.09
CA ALA A 205 -3.23 5.08 32.54
C ALA A 205 -3.69 6.07 33.61
N ALA A 206 -3.82 5.64 34.86
CA ALA A 206 -4.20 6.49 36.00
C ALA A 206 -3.20 7.63 36.27
N LYS A 207 -1.98 7.54 35.73
CA LYS A 207 -0.93 8.58 35.83
C LYS A 207 -1.00 9.63 34.73
N VAL A 208 -1.89 9.45 33.75
CA VAL A 208 -2.10 10.38 32.64
C VAL A 208 -3.09 11.47 33.07
N ASP A 209 -2.91 12.69 32.59
CA ASP A 209 -3.83 13.80 32.87
C ASP A 209 -5.28 13.43 32.48
N PRO A 210 -6.23 13.41 33.43
CA PRO A 210 -7.63 13.10 33.15
C PRO A 210 -8.23 13.97 32.04
N LYS A 211 -7.84 15.24 31.95
CA LYS A 211 -8.33 16.14 30.87
C LYS A 211 -7.90 15.65 29.50
N PHE A 212 -6.69 15.09 29.39
CA PHE A 212 -6.21 14.51 28.14
C PHE A 212 -6.98 13.26 27.78
N ILE A 213 -7.25 12.38 28.75
CA ILE A 213 -8.05 11.16 28.57
C ILE A 213 -9.46 11.49 28.08
N ASP A 214 -10.11 12.49 28.69
CA ASP A 214 -11.44 12.93 28.27
C ASP A 214 -11.44 13.49 26.84
N LEU A 215 -10.43 14.31 26.49
CA LEU A 215 -10.29 14.89 25.15
C LEU A 215 -10.15 13.82 24.05
N VAL A 216 -9.47 12.71 24.34
CA VAL A 216 -9.29 11.60 23.39
C VAL A 216 -10.47 10.61 23.38
N GLY A 217 -11.47 10.78 24.24
CA GLY A 217 -12.70 9.98 24.23
C GLY A 217 -12.88 9.02 25.42
N GLY A 218 -12.11 9.21 26.49
CA GLY A 218 -12.27 8.48 27.75
C GLY A 218 -11.63 7.10 27.77
N TYR A 219 -11.95 6.33 28.81
CA TYR A 219 -11.45 4.97 28.99
C TYR A 219 -12.26 3.95 28.20
N VAL A 220 -11.56 3.07 27.46
CA VAL A 220 -12.12 1.87 26.86
C VAL A 220 -12.53 0.90 27.97
N PRO A 221 -13.76 0.34 27.92
CA PRO A 221 -14.20 -0.66 28.89
C PRO A 221 -13.30 -1.90 28.87
N MET A 222 -12.83 -2.35 30.04
CA MET A 222 -12.00 -3.56 30.17
C MET A 222 -12.66 -4.80 29.53
N GLN A 223 -13.99 -4.91 29.62
CA GLN A 223 -14.75 -5.99 28.99
C GLN A 223 -14.57 -6.05 27.47
N MET A 224 -14.41 -4.89 26.82
CA MET A 224 -14.17 -4.80 25.37
C MET A 224 -12.78 -5.33 25.02
N VAL A 225 -11.78 -5.04 25.87
CA VAL A 225 -10.40 -5.56 25.74
C VAL A 225 -10.40 -7.08 25.84
N VAL A 226 -11.06 -7.63 26.86
CA VAL A 226 -11.21 -9.08 27.04
C VAL A 226 -11.90 -9.73 25.84
N LYS A 227 -13.00 -9.12 25.36
CA LYS A 227 -13.73 -9.59 24.17
C LYS A 227 -12.81 -9.62 22.93
N GLY A 228 -12.02 -8.58 22.71
CA GLY A 228 -11.10 -8.52 21.58
C GLY A 228 -9.99 -9.58 21.63
N VAL A 229 -9.44 -9.86 22.81
CA VAL A 229 -8.49 -10.98 22.98
C VAL A 229 -9.15 -12.31 22.63
N PHE A 230 -10.37 -12.55 23.11
CA PHE A 230 -11.10 -13.79 22.83
C PHE A 230 -11.46 -13.91 21.35
N GLU A 231 -11.78 -12.82 20.68
CA GLU A 231 -11.99 -12.80 19.23
C GLU A 231 -10.74 -13.27 18.48
N LEU A 232 -9.55 -12.74 18.84
CA LEU A 232 -8.28 -13.17 18.24
C LEU A 232 -7.93 -14.64 18.53
N ILE A 233 -8.28 -15.15 19.71
CA ILE A 233 -8.06 -16.56 20.07
C ILE A 233 -9.03 -17.48 19.33
N ASN A 234 -10.32 -17.13 19.27
CA ASN A 234 -11.34 -17.99 18.68
C ASN A 234 -11.25 -18.01 17.14
N ASP A 235 -11.00 -16.87 16.49
CA ASP A 235 -10.98 -16.78 15.03
C ASP A 235 -9.68 -17.37 14.44
N GLU A 236 -9.78 -18.60 13.95
CA GLU A 236 -8.66 -19.35 13.35
C GLU A 236 -8.21 -18.79 11.99
N SER A 237 -9.02 -17.92 11.37
CA SER A 237 -8.58 -17.22 10.16
C SER A 237 -7.44 -16.25 10.47
N LYS A 238 -7.38 -15.71 11.70
CA LYS A 238 -6.45 -14.64 12.10
C LYS A 238 -5.06 -15.15 12.48
N SER A 239 -4.06 -14.65 11.78
CA SER A 239 -2.64 -14.78 12.13
C SER A 239 -1.90 -13.55 11.61
N GLY A 240 -1.02 -12.98 12.43
CA GLY A 240 -0.44 -11.65 12.21
C GLY A 240 -1.46 -10.52 12.22
N ALA A 241 -2.66 -10.74 12.76
CA ALA A 241 -3.70 -9.72 12.82
C ALA A 241 -3.41 -8.71 13.94
N CYS A 242 -3.71 -7.44 13.70
CA CYS A 242 -3.71 -6.39 14.71
C CYS A 242 -5.15 -5.94 14.92
N LEU A 243 -5.68 -6.06 16.14
CA LEU A 243 -7.02 -5.61 16.51
C LEU A 243 -6.91 -4.34 17.35
N TRP A 244 -7.36 -3.23 16.79
CA TRP A 244 -7.42 -1.92 17.44
C TRP A 244 -8.75 -1.75 18.17
N ILE A 245 -8.71 -1.30 19.42
CA ILE A 245 -9.92 -1.07 20.23
C ILE A 245 -9.97 0.40 20.65
N THR A 246 -11.07 1.07 20.30
CA THR A 246 -11.32 2.48 20.59
C THR A 246 -12.74 2.69 21.12
N ASN A 247 -12.96 3.74 21.90
CA ASN A 247 -14.32 4.11 22.31
C ASN A 247 -15.17 4.61 21.13
N ARG A 248 -14.54 5.24 20.14
CA ARG A 248 -15.25 5.87 19.02
C ARG A 248 -15.66 4.89 17.93
N ARG A 249 -14.90 3.81 17.72
CA ARG A 249 -15.07 2.87 16.60
C ARG A 249 -15.28 1.41 17.04
N GLY A 250 -15.15 1.12 18.34
CA GLY A 250 -15.20 -0.26 18.84
C GLY A 250 -13.94 -1.03 18.45
N MET A 251 -14.12 -2.27 17.97
CA MET A 251 -13.03 -3.17 17.57
C MET A 251 -12.85 -3.15 16.05
N GLU A 252 -11.67 -2.76 15.58
CA GLU A 252 -11.33 -2.62 14.16
C GLU A 252 -10.00 -3.33 13.87
N TYR A 253 -9.90 -4.08 12.78
CA TYR A 253 -8.62 -4.65 12.38
C TYR A 253 -7.73 -3.58 11.73
N TRP A 254 -6.51 -3.45 12.24
CA TRP A 254 -5.49 -2.52 11.75
C TRP A 254 -4.35 -3.27 11.02
N PRO A 255 -3.71 -2.65 10.03
CA PRO A 255 -4.11 -1.43 9.36
C PRO A 255 -5.44 -1.65 8.63
N SER A 256 -6.28 -0.61 8.60
CA SER A 256 -7.44 -0.61 7.71
C SER A 256 -6.96 -0.80 6.26
N PRO A 257 -7.81 -1.18 5.29
CA PRO A 257 -7.35 -1.33 3.92
C PRO A 257 -6.66 -0.09 3.33
N GLN A 258 -7.07 1.10 3.79
CA GLN A 258 -6.43 2.37 3.43
C GLN A 258 -5.05 2.53 4.05
N GLU A 259 -4.89 2.13 5.31
CA GLU A 259 -3.61 2.20 6.02
C GLU A 259 -2.66 1.09 5.55
N GLU A 260 -3.18 -0.08 5.17
CA GLU A 260 -2.43 -1.21 4.65
C GLU A 260 -1.84 -0.85 3.29
N ALA A 261 -2.59 -0.10 2.47
CA ALA A 261 -2.13 0.43 1.19
C ALA A 261 -0.90 1.36 1.30
N LYS A 262 -0.61 1.93 2.48
CA LYS A 262 0.59 2.75 2.72
C LYS A 262 1.84 1.91 2.96
N PHE A 263 1.69 0.74 3.59
CA PHE A 263 2.79 -0.20 3.87
C PHE A 263 3.02 -1.19 2.72
N LEU A 264 1.99 -1.40 1.91
CA LEU A 264 2.12 -2.09 0.65
C LEU A 264 2.92 -1.22 -0.30
N VAL A 265 4.15 -1.64 -0.58
CA VAL A 265 4.80 -1.30 -1.85
C VAL A 265 4.00 -2.01 -2.93
N SER A 266 2.89 -1.43 -3.35
CA SER A 266 2.09 -1.97 -4.43
C SER A 266 2.64 -1.46 -5.75
N SER A 267 3.01 -2.41 -6.63
CA SER A 267 2.70 -2.27 -8.04
C SER A 267 1.21 -1.90 -8.10
N SER A 268 0.92 -0.63 -8.34
CA SER A 268 -0.23 0.05 -7.75
C SER A 268 -1.59 -0.51 -8.17
N LYS A 269 -2.46 -0.79 -7.17
CA LYS A 269 -3.90 -1.03 -7.37
C LYS A 269 -4.69 -0.31 -6.28
N SER A 270 -5.20 0.87 -6.63
CA SER A 270 -6.07 1.70 -5.80
C SER A 270 -7.55 1.31 -5.94
N ARG A 271 -8.25 1.24 -4.80
CA ARG A 271 -9.71 1.14 -4.66
C ARG A 271 -10.31 2.56 -4.78
N ARG A 272 -11.21 2.79 -5.74
CA ARG A 272 -12.45 3.57 -5.45
C ARG A 272 -13.66 2.64 -5.56
N SER A 273 -14.58 2.84 -4.63
CA SER A 273 -16.02 2.52 -4.64
C SER A 273 -16.45 1.43 -5.63
N SER A 274 -16.59 0.20 -5.13
CA SER A 274 -17.29 -0.87 -5.83
C SER A 274 -18.79 -0.58 -5.84
N SER A 275 -19.30 0.00 -6.92
CA SER A 275 -20.61 -0.46 -7.39
C SER A 275 -20.38 -1.85 -7.95
N SER A 276 -20.77 -2.87 -7.20
CA SER A 276 -20.69 -4.25 -7.66
C SER A 276 -21.75 -4.48 -8.75
N VAL A 277 -21.51 -3.95 -9.93
CA VAL A 277 -22.10 -4.48 -11.15
C VAL A 277 -21.18 -5.63 -11.56
N VAL A 278 -21.30 -6.75 -10.84
CA VAL A 278 -20.85 -8.03 -11.39
C VAL A 278 -21.85 -8.35 -12.50
N LEU A 279 -21.55 -7.89 -13.72
CA LEU A 279 -22.20 -8.42 -14.92
C LEU A 279 -21.69 -9.84 -15.10
N SER A 280 -22.29 -10.78 -14.37
CA SER A 280 -22.02 -12.22 -14.51
C SER A 280 -22.43 -12.77 -15.87
N ASN A 281 -23.20 -12.00 -16.65
CA ASN A 281 -23.62 -12.32 -18.02
C ASN A 281 -23.25 -11.17 -18.97
N VAL A 282 -22.01 -11.12 -19.47
CA VAL A 282 -21.69 -10.27 -20.62
C VAL A 282 -22.24 -10.96 -21.86
N GLN A 283 -23.46 -10.59 -22.27
CA GLN A 283 -24.03 -11.09 -23.51
C GLN A 283 -23.24 -10.52 -24.69
N VAL A 284 -22.57 -11.40 -25.42
CA VAL A 284 -21.72 -11.04 -26.54
C VAL A 284 -22.62 -10.83 -27.78
N PRO A 285 -22.60 -9.65 -28.43
CA PRO A 285 -23.47 -9.38 -29.57
C PRO A 285 -22.92 -10.05 -30.84
N GLN A 286 -23.81 -10.33 -31.80
CA GLN A 286 -23.40 -10.79 -33.13
C GLN A 286 -22.68 -9.70 -33.93
N ASN A 287 -23.01 -8.42 -33.70
CA ASN A 287 -22.42 -7.28 -34.39
C ASN A 287 -22.10 -6.17 -33.40
N PHE A 288 -21.05 -5.41 -33.67
CA PHE A 288 -20.60 -4.29 -32.85
C PHE A 288 -19.99 -3.19 -33.70
N GLU A 289 -19.83 -1.99 -33.13
CA GLU A 289 -19.28 -0.83 -33.82
C GLU A 289 -17.79 -0.62 -33.51
N LYS A 290 -17.06 -0.14 -34.52
CA LYS A 290 -15.66 0.29 -34.40
C LYS A 290 -15.34 1.45 -35.33
N ILE A 291 -14.29 2.19 -35.02
CA ILE A 291 -13.73 3.24 -35.86
C ILE A 291 -12.62 2.64 -36.73
N VAL A 292 -12.77 2.80 -38.04
CA VAL A 292 -11.76 2.39 -39.03
C VAL A 292 -11.18 3.61 -39.72
N VAL A 293 -9.89 3.55 -40.02
CA VAL A 293 -9.23 4.46 -40.95
C VAL A 293 -9.45 3.92 -42.36
N HIS A 294 -10.15 4.70 -43.19
CA HIS A 294 -10.45 4.36 -44.60
C HIS A 294 -9.66 5.22 -45.59
N ALA A 295 -9.03 6.31 -45.13
CA ALA A 295 -8.15 7.15 -45.94
C ALA A 295 -6.96 7.65 -45.12
N LEU A 296 -5.78 7.75 -45.74
CA LEU A 296 -4.59 8.28 -45.08
C LEU A 296 -4.66 9.80 -44.96
N SER A 297 -4.80 10.34 -43.75
CA SER A 297 -4.78 11.79 -43.50
C SER A 297 -4.55 12.12 -42.03
N HIS A 298 -3.90 13.26 -41.75
CA HIS A 298 -3.86 13.86 -40.41
C HIS A 298 -5.21 14.45 -39.97
N LYS A 299 -6.18 14.60 -40.89
CA LYS A 299 -7.54 15.05 -40.55
C LYS A 299 -8.37 13.85 -40.10
N PHE A 300 -8.32 13.52 -38.81
CA PHE A 300 -8.95 12.32 -38.24
C PHE A 300 -10.42 12.14 -38.68
N ARG A 301 -11.21 13.22 -38.67
CA ARG A 301 -12.62 13.22 -39.09
C ARG A 301 -12.84 12.69 -40.51
N THR A 302 -11.98 13.08 -41.46
CA THR A 302 -12.09 12.66 -42.86
C THR A 302 -11.38 11.34 -43.13
N ALA A 303 -10.37 11.00 -42.32
CA ALA A 303 -9.63 9.75 -42.41
C ALA A 303 -10.42 8.54 -41.90
N THR A 304 -11.41 8.76 -41.03
CA THR A 304 -12.09 7.69 -40.29
C THR A 304 -13.59 7.64 -40.53
N SER A 305 -14.19 6.48 -40.26
CA SER A 305 -15.63 6.26 -40.23
C SER A 305 -15.98 5.25 -39.13
N ILE A 306 -17.21 5.32 -38.62
CA ILE A 306 -17.76 4.29 -37.73
C ILE A 306 -18.37 3.21 -38.62
N VAL A 307 -17.99 1.96 -38.41
CA VAL A 307 -18.52 0.80 -39.12
C VAL A 307 -19.09 -0.21 -38.15
N ARG A 308 -20.18 -0.85 -38.54
CA ARG A 308 -20.77 -1.98 -37.83
C ARG A 308 -20.23 -3.27 -38.45
N THR A 309 -19.64 -4.13 -37.64
CA THR A 309 -19.00 -5.38 -38.08
C THR A 309 -19.51 -6.58 -37.29
N SER A 310 -19.47 -7.77 -37.89
CA SER A 310 -19.81 -9.01 -37.20
C SER A 310 -18.66 -9.49 -36.31
N LEU A 311 -19.01 -10.04 -35.15
CA LEU A 311 -18.06 -10.70 -34.28
C LEU A 311 -17.73 -12.10 -34.84
N SER A 312 -16.43 -12.38 -34.99
CA SER A 312 -15.96 -13.71 -35.41
C SER A 312 -15.97 -14.68 -34.23
N LEU A 313 -16.76 -15.74 -34.34
CA LEU A 313 -16.84 -16.85 -33.38
C LEU A 313 -16.50 -18.18 -34.09
N PRO A 314 -15.91 -19.16 -33.38
CA PRO A 314 -15.46 -19.10 -31.98
C PRO A 314 -14.25 -18.16 -31.82
N ILE A 315 -14.02 -17.69 -30.59
CA ILE A 315 -12.83 -16.90 -30.28
C ILE A 315 -11.60 -17.79 -30.44
N LYS A 316 -10.51 -17.22 -30.98
CA LYS A 316 -9.24 -17.95 -31.14
C LYS A 316 -8.75 -18.48 -29.78
N SER A 317 -8.19 -19.68 -29.78
CA SER A 317 -7.85 -20.42 -28.55
C SER A 317 -6.95 -19.68 -27.56
N ASP A 318 -6.04 -18.83 -28.04
CA ASP A 318 -5.07 -18.05 -27.27
C ASP A 318 -5.48 -16.57 -27.07
N HIS A 319 -6.68 -16.20 -27.52
CA HIS A 319 -7.19 -14.83 -27.48
C HIS A 319 -8.24 -14.62 -26.39
N VAL A 320 -8.49 -13.34 -26.12
CA VAL A 320 -9.50 -12.83 -25.21
C VAL A 320 -10.33 -11.81 -25.97
N LEU A 321 -11.64 -11.84 -25.79
CA LEU A 321 -12.53 -10.79 -26.24
C LEU A 321 -12.75 -9.80 -25.09
N LEU A 322 -12.30 -8.57 -25.27
CA LEU A 322 -12.50 -7.49 -24.32
C LEU A 322 -13.70 -6.65 -24.75
N LYS A 323 -14.67 -6.44 -23.85
CA LYS A 323 -15.68 -5.40 -23.99
C LYS A 323 -15.09 -4.08 -23.52
N VAL A 324 -14.85 -3.15 -24.42
CA VAL A 324 -14.27 -1.85 -24.11
C VAL A 324 -15.29 -0.98 -23.38
N ILE A 325 -14.86 -0.30 -22.31
CA ILE A 325 -15.67 0.66 -21.56
C ILE A 325 -15.13 2.07 -21.76
N TYR A 326 -13.80 2.24 -21.70
CA TYR A 326 -13.13 3.50 -22.00
C TYR A 326 -11.95 3.26 -22.94
N ALA A 327 -11.74 4.18 -23.89
CA ALA A 327 -10.58 4.18 -24.78
C ALA A 327 -9.83 5.51 -24.67
N GLY A 328 -8.51 5.46 -24.82
CA GLY A 328 -7.64 6.62 -24.66
C GLY A 328 -7.51 7.40 -25.96
N VAL A 329 -7.77 8.72 -25.91
CA VAL A 329 -7.54 9.62 -27.03
C VAL A 329 -6.14 10.18 -26.97
N ASN A 330 -5.37 9.93 -28.04
CA ASN A 330 -3.96 10.22 -28.10
C ASN A 330 -3.67 11.28 -29.15
N ALA A 331 -2.72 12.16 -28.86
CA ALA A 331 -2.30 13.20 -29.80
C ALA A 331 -1.78 12.59 -31.13
N SER A 332 -1.29 11.35 -31.08
CA SER A 332 -0.77 10.61 -32.22
C SER A 332 -1.84 9.85 -33.04
N ASP A 333 -3.13 9.91 -32.67
CA ASP A 333 -4.22 9.34 -33.48
C ASP A 333 -4.24 9.91 -34.91
N VAL A 334 -3.91 11.19 -35.06
CA VAL A 334 -3.78 11.84 -36.38
C VAL A 334 -2.56 11.35 -37.17
N ASN A 335 -1.47 11.00 -36.49
CA ASN A 335 -0.26 10.44 -37.13
C ASN A 335 -0.44 8.96 -37.47
N PHE A 336 -1.24 8.24 -36.69
CA PHE A 336 -1.60 6.87 -37.00
C PHE A 336 -2.53 6.81 -38.21
N SER A 337 -3.54 7.66 -38.25
CA SER A 337 -4.47 7.75 -39.38
C SER A 337 -3.85 8.34 -40.66
N SER A 338 -2.74 9.08 -40.58
CA SER A 338 -1.94 9.47 -41.76
C SER A 338 -1.06 8.34 -42.30
N GLY A 339 -0.91 7.23 -41.55
CA GLY A 339 -0.06 6.10 -41.89
C GLY A 339 1.41 6.27 -41.47
N SER A 340 1.77 7.31 -40.71
CA SER A 340 3.16 7.60 -40.30
C SER A 340 3.79 6.53 -39.39
N TYR A 341 2.99 5.60 -38.87
CA TYR A 341 3.46 4.47 -38.06
C TYR A 341 3.90 3.26 -38.88
N PHE A 342 3.58 3.22 -40.17
CA PHE A 342 3.88 2.10 -41.03
C PHE A 342 5.14 2.38 -41.85
N SER A 343 6.05 1.41 -41.89
CA SER A 343 7.20 1.43 -42.79
C SER A 343 6.81 0.93 -44.17
N GLY A 344 7.40 1.52 -45.22
CA GLY A 344 7.18 1.13 -46.61
C GLY A 344 6.93 2.32 -47.53
N SER A 345 6.72 2.05 -48.81
CA SER A 345 6.30 3.07 -49.77
C SER A 345 4.87 3.55 -49.48
N LYS A 346 4.48 4.70 -50.03
CA LYS A 346 3.08 5.17 -49.95
C LYS A 346 2.06 4.13 -50.43
N LYS A 347 2.44 3.30 -51.42
CA LYS A 347 1.62 2.21 -51.94
C LYS A 347 1.47 1.07 -50.93
N ASP A 348 2.55 0.72 -50.22
CA ASP A 348 2.54 -0.32 -49.18
C ASP A 348 1.75 0.11 -47.95
N ILE A 349 1.72 1.40 -47.64
CA ILE A 349 0.92 1.94 -46.54
C ILE A 349 -0.56 1.97 -46.96
N ALA A 350 -0.86 2.43 -48.17
CA ALA A 350 -2.23 2.49 -48.70
C ALA A 350 -2.88 1.09 -48.82
N SER A 351 -2.10 0.05 -49.12
CA SER A 351 -2.61 -1.33 -49.21
C SER A 351 -3.07 -1.92 -47.87
N ARG A 352 -2.78 -1.24 -46.74
CA ARG A 352 -3.26 -1.63 -45.40
C ARG A 352 -4.65 -1.10 -45.08
N LEU A 353 -5.20 -0.20 -45.89
CA LEU A 353 -6.54 0.33 -45.68
C LEU A 353 -7.62 -0.72 -46.05
N PRO A 354 -8.73 -0.79 -45.30
CA PRO A 354 -8.97 -0.10 -44.04
C PRO A 354 -8.27 -0.79 -42.85
N PHE A 355 -7.87 -0.02 -41.85
CA PHE A 355 -7.33 -0.54 -40.58
C PHE A 355 -8.00 0.09 -39.36
N ASP A 356 -7.96 -0.59 -38.22
CA ASP A 356 -8.68 -0.19 -37.00
C ASP A 356 -7.95 0.92 -36.24
N ALA A 357 -8.67 1.91 -35.70
CA ALA A 357 -8.12 3.07 -34.99
C ALA A 357 -8.06 2.89 -33.45
N GLY A 358 -7.24 3.71 -32.78
CA GLY A 358 -7.08 3.74 -31.31
C GLY A 358 -5.89 2.94 -30.82
N PHE A 359 -5.31 3.33 -29.68
CA PHE A 359 -4.06 2.76 -29.12
C PHE A 359 -4.22 1.97 -27.83
N GLU A 360 -5.25 2.29 -27.06
CA GLU A 360 -5.42 1.77 -25.71
C GLU A 360 -6.87 1.81 -25.28
N ALA A 361 -7.22 0.88 -24.40
CA ALA A 361 -8.55 0.81 -23.80
C ALA A 361 -8.52 0.06 -22.47
N VAL A 362 -9.57 0.28 -21.68
CA VAL A 362 -9.90 -0.52 -20.51
C VAL A 362 -11.32 -1.03 -20.65
N GLY A 363 -11.56 -2.23 -20.15
CA GLY A 363 -12.81 -2.92 -20.29
C GLY A 363 -12.94 -4.14 -19.40
N ILE A 364 -13.90 -4.99 -19.73
CA ILE A 364 -14.16 -6.26 -19.05
C ILE A 364 -13.96 -7.41 -20.04
N VAL A 365 -13.29 -8.47 -19.59
CA VAL A 365 -13.17 -9.71 -20.36
C VAL A 365 -14.56 -10.31 -20.59
N ALA A 366 -15.01 -10.31 -21.84
CA ALA A 366 -16.31 -10.82 -22.26
C ALA A 366 -16.27 -12.33 -22.57
N ALA A 367 -15.15 -12.82 -23.10
CA ALA A 367 -14.94 -14.23 -23.37
C ALA A 367 -13.44 -14.56 -23.51
N VAL A 368 -13.08 -15.83 -23.30
CA VAL A 368 -11.71 -16.34 -23.31
C VAL A 368 -11.60 -17.56 -24.22
N GLY A 369 -10.52 -17.68 -24.98
CA GLY A 369 -10.22 -18.88 -25.77
C GLY A 369 -9.78 -20.06 -24.91
N ASP A 370 -9.92 -21.27 -25.44
CA ASP A 370 -9.76 -22.53 -24.69
C ASP A 370 -8.37 -22.73 -24.05
N SER A 371 -7.33 -22.16 -24.65
CA SER A 371 -5.94 -22.24 -24.13
C SER A 371 -5.64 -21.21 -23.04
N VAL A 372 -6.50 -20.21 -22.81
CA VAL A 372 -6.29 -19.15 -21.82
C VAL A 372 -6.72 -19.64 -20.43
N LYS A 373 -5.75 -19.92 -19.54
CA LYS A 373 -6.01 -20.48 -18.20
C LYS A 373 -5.98 -19.46 -17.06
N ASN A 374 -5.32 -18.33 -17.26
CA ASN A 374 -5.02 -17.33 -16.24
C ASN A 374 -5.98 -16.13 -16.22
N LEU A 375 -6.97 -16.09 -17.12
CA LEU A 375 -7.95 -15.02 -17.24
C LEU A 375 -9.37 -15.61 -17.24
N LYS A 376 -10.32 -14.87 -16.68
CA LYS A 376 -11.72 -15.30 -16.58
C LYS A 376 -12.65 -14.23 -17.14
N VAL A 377 -13.80 -14.66 -17.65
CA VAL A 377 -14.92 -13.74 -17.97
C VAL A 377 -15.26 -12.90 -16.75
N GLY A 378 -15.53 -11.61 -16.96
CA GLY A 378 -15.77 -10.63 -15.91
C GLY A 378 -14.51 -9.96 -15.35
N THR A 379 -13.30 -10.41 -15.73
CA THR A 379 -12.05 -9.78 -15.28
C THR A 379 -11.92 -8.37 -15.86
N PRO A 380 -11.73 -7.31 -15.04
CA PRO A 380 -11.36 -6.01 -15.55
C PRO A 380 -9.95 -6.04 -16.15
N ALA A 381 -9.80 -5.52 -17.36
CA ALA A 381 -8.52 -5.54 -18.05
C ALA A 381 -8.30 -4.32 -18.94
N ALA A 382 -7.04 -3.99 -19.14
CA ALA A 382 -6.57 -2.98 -20.06
C ALA A 382 -5.80 -3.60 -21.23
N ILE A 383 -5.74 -2.87 -22.33
CA ILE A 383 -4.95 -3.20 -23.51
C ILE A 383 -4.22 -1.95 -24.01
N MET A 384 -3.00 -2.16 -24.50
CA MET A 384 -2.20 -1.16 -25.23
C MET A 384 -1.88 -1.75 -26.59
N THR A 385 -2.82 -1.64 -27.52
CA THR A 385 -2.75 -2.22 -28.86
C THR A 385 -3.59 -1.39 -29.83
N PHE A 386 -3.24 -1.45 -31.11
CA PHE A 386 -3.98 -0.76 -32.15
C PHE A 386 -5.41 -1.34 -32.31
N GLY A 387 -6.37 -0.49 -32.67
CA GLY A 387 -7.75 -0.89 -32.90
C GLY A 387 -8.63 -0.86 -31.65
N SER A 388 -8.24 -0.07 -30.64
CA SER A 388 -8.99 0.03 -29.37
C SER A 388 -10.26 0.88 -29.45
N TYR A 389 -10.49 1.63 -30.54
CA TYR A 389 -11.74 2.34 -30.81
C TYR A 389 -12.80 1.41 -31.36
N ALA A 390 -13.19 0.43 -30.55
CA ALA A 390 -14.22 -0.56 -30.83
C ALA A 390 -15.01 -0.85 -29.56
N GLU A 391 -16.28 -1.25 -29.68
CA GLU A 391 -17.05 -1.74 -28.53
C GLU A 391 -16.48 -3.06 -28.00
N TYR A 392 -15.91 -3.89 -28.89
CA TYR A 392 -15.25 -5.14 -28.57
C TYR A 392 -13.93 -5.28 -29.33
N THR A 393 -12.89 -5.73 -28.64
CA THR A 393 -11.58 -5.98 -29.25
C THR A 393 -11.13 -7.40 -28.92
N MET A 394 -10.80 -8.18 -29.97
CA MET A 394 -10.20 -9.50 -29.81
C MET A 394 -8.68 -9.37 -29.80
N VAL A 395 -8.06 -9.73 -28.69
CA VAL A 395 -6.62 -9.54 -28.47
C VAL A 395 -6.00 -10.83 -27.95
N HIS A 396 -4.77 -11.15 -28.38
CA HIS A 396 -4.04 -12.26 -27.80
C HIS A 396 -3.87 -12.05 -26.29
N SER A 397 -4.12 -13.11 -25.50
CA SER A 397 -4.08 -13.11 -24.03
C SER A 397 -2.83 -12.46 -23.41
N LYS A 398 -1.67 -12.52 -24.06
CA LYS A 398 -0.41 -11.92 -23.58
C LYS A 398 -0.42 -10.38 -23.53
N HIS A 399 -1.31 -9.74 -24.28
CA HIS A 399 -1.46 -8.28 -24.30
C HIS A 399 -2.56 -7.79 -23.37
N ILE A 400 -3.26 -8.69 -22.69
CA ILE A 400 -4.25 -8.34 -21.67
C ILE A 400 -3.51 -8.02 -20.37
N LEU A 401 -3.77 -6.83 -19.83
CA LEU A 401 -3.26 -6.36 -18.55
C LEU A 401 -4.39 -6.40 -17.52
N PRO A 402 -4.43 -7.36 -16.58
CA PRO A 402 -5.49 -7.40 -15.56
C PRO A 402 -5.42 -6.20 -14.62
N VAL A 403 -6.49 -5.42 -14.54
CA VAL A 403 -6.58 -4.21 -13.70
C VAL A 403 -7.59 -4.44 -12.57
N PRO A 404 -7.52 -3.69 -11.45
CA PRO A 404 -8.46 -3.90 -10.36
C PRO A 404 -9.89 -3.45 -10.72
N ARG A 405 -10.01 -2.50 -11.63
CA ARG A 405 -11.27 -1.81 -11.97
C ARG A 405 -11.18 -1.23 -13.39
N PRO A 406 -12.27 -1.24 -14.19
CA PRO A 406 -12.23 -0.78 -15.58
C PRO A 406 -12.53 0.72 -15.69
N ASP A 407 -11.75 1.55 -14.99
CA ASP A 407 -12.06 2.97 -14.80
C ASP A 407 -11.24 3.88 -15.73
N PRO A 408 -11.71 5.09 -16.05
CA PRO A 408 -11.02 5.97 -17.01
C PRO A 408 -9.62 6.39 -16.54
N GLU A 409 -9.35 6.43 -15.23
CA GLU A 409 -8.01 6.73 -14.72
C GLU A 409 -6.98 5.65 -15.10
N VAL A 410 -7.43 4.40 -15.28
CA VAL A 410 -6.55 3.31 -15.72
C VAL A 410 -6.06 3.57 -17.14
N VAL A 411 -6.95 4.02 -18.03
CA VAL A 411 -6.61 4.37 -19.42
C VAL A 411 -5.54 5.46 -19.45
N ALA A 412 -5.68 6.50 -18.61
CA ALA A 412 -4.69 7.58 -18.54
C ALA A 412 -3.28 7.08 -18.12
N MET A 413 -3.18 6.00 -17.34
CA MET A 413 -1.89 5.46 -16.93
C MET A 413 -1.18 4.65 -18.01
N LEU A 414 -1.92 4.06 -18.95
CA LEU A 414 -1.41 3.12 -19.94
C LEU A 414 -0.39 3.80 -20.87
N THR A 415 -0.79 4.72 -21.74
CA THR A 415 0.13 5.41 -22.64
C THR A 415 0.77 6.62 -21.97
N SER A 416 -0.05 7.51 -21.39
CA SER A 416 0.44 8.77 -20.82
C SER A 416 1.31 8.55 -19.57
N GLY A 417 0.81 7.81 -18.57
CA GLY A 417 1.58 7.51 -17.35
C GLY A 417 2.87 6.74 -17.62
N LEU A 418 2.81 5.67 -18.41
CA LEU A 418 3.99 4.86 -18.76
C LEU A 418 5.03 5.68 -19.54
N THR A 419 4.61 6.53 -20.49
CA THR A 419 5.52 7.41 -21.23
C THR A 419 6.25 8.36 -20.29
N ALA A 420 5.54 8.97 -19.34
CA ALA A 420 6.15 9.85 -18.35
C ALA A 420 7.18 9.12 -17.46
N SER A 421 6.83 7.93 -16.95
CA SER A 421 7.74 7.13 -16.10
C SER A 421 8.98 6.69 -16.86
N ILE A 422 8.84 6.07 -18.03
CA ILE A 422 10.00 5.61 -18.83
C ILE A 422 10.89 6.80 -19.22
N ALA A 423 10.31 7.90 -19.66
CA ALA A 423 11.07 9.08 -20.08
C ALA A 423 11.89 9.68 -18.93
N LEU A 424 11.30 9.85 -17.74
CA LEU A 424 12.00 10.44 -16.60
C LEU A 424 12.97 9.45 -15.95
N GLU A 425 12.54 8.22 -15.69
CA GLU A 425 13.35 7.24 -14.94
C GLU A 425 14.44 6.60 -15.79
N LYS A 426 14.14 6.26 -17.06
CA LYS A 426 15.07 5.50 -17.90
C LYS A 426 15.89 6.40 -18.81
N ALA A 427 15.26 7.35 -19.50
CA ALA A 427 15.97 8.19 -20.46
C ALA A 427 16.64 9.41 -19.79
N ALA A 428 15.90 10.16 -18.96
CA ALA A 428 16.50 11.25 -18.20
C ALA A 428 17.37 10.74 -17.05
N GLN A 429 17.12 9.51 -16.56
CA GLN A 429 17.75 8.98 -15.33
C GLN A 429 17.58 9.98 -14.18
N MET A 430 16.33 10.44 -14.01
CA MET A 430 15.96 11.45 -13.03
C MET A 430 16.27 10.96 -11.62
N ASP A 431 17.03 11.79 -10.90
CA ASP A 431 17.31 11.66 -9.47
C ASP A 431 16.59 12.79 -8.71
N SER A 432 16.85 12.95 -7.42
CA SER A 432 16.34 14.00 -6.54
C SER A 432 17.15 15.30 -6.60
N GLY A 433 16.55 16.42 -6.15
CA GLY A 433 17.23 17.71 -6.01
C GLY A 433 17.56 18.43 -7.33
N LYS A 434 17.01 17.99 -8.46
CA LYS A 434 17.14 18.60 -9.78
C LYS A 434 16.04 19.61 -10.07
N VAL A 435 16.26 20.47 -11.06
CA VAL A 435 15.24 21.33 -11.66
C VAL A 435 14.70 20.66 -12.93
N VAL A 436 13.41 20.31 -12.92
CA VAL A 436 12.73 19.60 -14.00
C VAL A 436 11.72 20.53 -14.67
N LEU A 437 11.94 20.85 -15.94
CA LEU A 437 11.02 21.62 -16.78
C LEU A 437 10.07 20.69 -17.55
N VAL A 438 8.76 20.86 -17.39
CA VAL A 438 7.74 20.07 -18.08
C VAL A 438 6.92 20.97 -19.01
N SER A 439 6.96 20.68 -20.31
CA SER A 439 6.11 21.34 -21.31
C SER A 439 4.74 20.65 -21.42
N ALA A 440 3.72 21.40 -21.86
CA ALA A 440 2.33 20.93 -21.93
C ALA A 440 1.88 20.22 -20.64
N ALA A 441 2.31 20.77 -19.49
CA ALA A 441 2.33 20.04 -18.22
C ALA A 441 0.94 19.71 -17.67
N ALA A 442 -0.08 20.48 -18.04
CA ALA A 442 -1.47 20.19 -17.66
C ALA A 442 -2.18 19.23 -18.65
N GLY A 443 -1.44 18.63 -19.58
CA GLY A 443 -1.95 17.65 -20.56
C GLY A 443 -1.88 16.21 -20.03
N GLY A 444 -2.35 15.26 -20.85
CA GLY A 444 -2.50 13.85 -20.49
C GLY A 444 -1.24 13.22 -19.89
N THR A 445 -0.10 13.35 -20.58
CA THR A 445 1.21 12.82 -20.13
C THR A 445 1.97 13.80 -19.23
N GLY A 446 1.87 15.10 -19.48
CA GLY A 446 2.58 16.14 -18.73
C GLY A 446 2.23 16.14 -17.24
N GLN A 447 0.97 15.88 -16.89
CA GLN A 447 0.53 15.88 -15.48
C GLN A 447 1.15 14.72 -14.68
N PHE A 448 1.46 13.59 -15.34
CA PHE A 448 2.18 12.50 -14.71
C PHE A 448 3.66 12.84 -14.55
N ALA A 449 4.28 13.44 -15.58
CA ALA A 449 5.67 13.87 -15.50
C ALA A 449 5.92 14.86 -14.35
N VAL A 450 5.00 15.81 -14.14
CA VAL A 450 5.01 16.73 -12.98
C VAL A 450 4.98 15.95 -11.67
N GLN A 451 4.00 15.06 -11.49
CA GLN A 451 3.81 14.32 -10.24
C GLN A 451 5.01 13.41 -9.93
N LEU A 452 5.53 12.70 -10.93
CA LEU A 452 6.70 11.83 -10.79
C LEU A 452 7.95 12.63 -10.42
N ALA A 453 8.17 13.78 -11.04
CA ALA A 453 9.27 14.66 -10.70
C ALA A 453 9.16 15.22 -9.27
N LYS A 454 7.96 15.64 -8.83
CA LYS A 454 7.71 16.06 -7.44
C LYS A 454 7.94 14.93 -6.44
N LEU A 455 7.43 13.74 -6.71
CA LEU A 455 7.60 12.57 -5.85
C LEU A 455 9.07 12.17 -5.69
N ALA A 456 9.89 12.37 -6.72
CA ALA A 456 11.33 12.18 -6.67
C ALA A 456 12.09 13.28 -5.90
N GLY A 457 11.42 14.30 -5.37
CA GLY A 457 12.05 15.37 -4.59
C GLY A 457 12.70 16.46 -5.45
N ASN A 458 12.19 16.69 -6.66
CA ASN A 458 12.70 17.73 -7.56
C ASN A 458 11.91 19.04 -7.45
N THR A 459 12.58 20.12 -7.88
CA THR A 459 11.94 21.40 -8.19
C THR A 459 11.34 21.31 -9.59
N VAL A 460 10.03 21.48 -9.72
CA VAL A 460 9.31 21.36 -10.99
C VAL A 460 8.91 22.73 -11.50
N VAL A 461 9.30 23.01 -12.73
CA VAL A 461 8.87 24.15 -13.54
C VAL A 461 7.93 23.63 -14.61
N ALA A 462 6.75 24.20 -14.76
CA ALA A 462 5.72 23.65 -15.64
C ALA A 462 5.13 24.72 -16.55
N THR A 463 5.06 24.47 -17.85
CA THR A 463 4.42 25.40 -18.81
C THR A 463 3.02 24.93 -19.17
N CYS A 464 2.08 25.88 -19.21
CA CYS A 464 0.70 25.63 -19.63
C CYS A 464 0.06 26.90 -20.21
N GLY A 465 -1.09 26.74 -20.87
CA GLY A 465 -1.83 27.87 -21.44
C GLY A 465 -3.18 28.07 -20.79
N GLY A 466 -3.30 29.10 -19.95
CA GLY A 466 -4.53 29.55 -19.31
C GLY A 466 -4.62 29.26 -17.81
N LYS A 467 -5.47 30.05 -17.13
CA LYS A 467 -5.60 30.09 -15.67
C LYS A 467 -6.00 28.74 -15.06
N GLU A 468 -6.95 28.02 -15.67
CA GLU A 468 -7.45 26.74 -15.13
C GLU A 468 -6.35 25.67 -15.09
N LYS A 469 -5.59 25.55 -16.17
CA LYS A 469 -4.42 24.66 -16.25
C LYS A 469 -3.35 25.05 -15.24
N ALA A 470 -3.14 26.35 -15.07
CA ALA A 470 -2.20 26.84 -14.07
C ALA A 470 -2.65 26.51 -12.65
N THR A 471 -3.94 26.57 -12.34
CA THR A 471 -4.50 26.15 -11.04
C THR A 471 -4.27 24.66 -10.79
N LEU A 472 -4.62 23.80 -11.77
CA LEU A 472 -4.37 22.36 -11.68
C LEU A 472 -2.90 22.06 -11.36
N LEU A 473 -1.96 22.72 -12.04
CA LEU A 473 -0.53 22.49 -11.79
C LEU A 473 -0.09 22.90 -10.39
N ARG A 474 -0.65 23.97 -9.83
CA ARG A 474 -0.38 24.34 -8.42
C ARG A 474 -0.93 23.29 -7.46
N GLU A 475 -2.11 22.75 -7.71
CA GLU A 475 -2.69 21.67 -6.90
C GLU A 475 -1.86 20.38 -6.96
N LEU A 476 -1.20 20.12 -8.10
CA LEU A 476 -0.25 19.02 -8.27
C LEU A 476 1.13 19.30 -7.62
N GLY A 477 1.30 20.44 -6.96
CA GLY A 477 2.51 20.78 -6.21
C GLY A 477 3.66 21.33 -7.06
N VAL A 478 3.40 21.86 -8.26
CA VAL A 478 4.42 22.52 -9.08
C VAL A 478 4.98 23.75 -8.36
N ASP A 479 6.31 23.88 -8.32
CA ASP A 479 7.00 24.98 -7.67
C ASP A 479 6.91 26.28 -8.50
N ARG A 480 7.09 26.18 -9.82
CA ARG A 480 6.94 27.33 -10.74
C ARG A 480 6.07 26.99 -11.95
N VAL A 481 4.84 27.48 -11.92
CA VAL A 481 3.91 27.40 -13.06
C VAL A 481 4.07 28.62 -13.95
N ILE A 482 4.34 28.41 -15.24
CA ILE A 482 4.44 29.45 -16.27
C ILE A 482 3.19 29.38 -17.16
N ASP A 483 2.28 30.35 -17.01
CA ASP A 483 1.14 30.51 -17.92
C ASP A 483 1.59 31.30 -19.14
N TYR A 484 1.94 30.61 -20.23
CA TYR A 484 2.53 31.26 -21.41
C TYR A 484 1.57 32.20 -22.16
N LYS A 485 0.30 32.31 -21.73
CA LYS A 485 -0.63 33.33 -22.20
C LYS A 485 -0.49 34.67 -21.46
N LYS A 486 0.26 34.70 -20.35
CA LYS A 486 0.41 35.87 -19.47
C LYS A 486 1.85 36.33 -19.29
N GLU A 487 2.79 35.41 -19.42
CA GLU A 487 4.21 35.65 -19.19
C GLU A 487 5.05 34.96 -20.27
N ASP A 488 6.18 35.59 -20.61
CA ASP A 488 7.12 35.07 -21.59
C ASP A 488 8.04 34.02 -20.95
N ILE A 489 8.00 32.79 -21.49
CA ILE A 489 8.73 31.64 -20.94
C ILE A 489 10.25 31.92 -20.93
N LYS A 490 10.78 32.52 -22.00
CA LYS A 490 12.22 32.80 -22.13
C LYS A 490 12.71 33.72 -21.02
N THR A 491 11.96 34.79 -20.77
CA THR A 491 12.26 35.78 -19.74
C THR A 491 12.23 35.16 -18.35
N VAL A 492 11.22 34.34 -18.06
CA VAL A 492 11.10 33.62 -16.78
C VAL A 492 12.27 32.67 -16.57
N LEU A 493 12.56 31.81 -17.54
CA LEU A 493 13.66 30.83 -17.43
C LEU A 493 15.01 31.53 -17.26
N LYS A 494 15.26 32.63 -17.99
CA LYS A 494 16.50 33.40 -17.87
C LYS A 494 16.66 34.06 -16.50
N ASN A 495 15.59 34.63 -15.95
CA ASN A 495 15.67 35.44 -14.73
C ASN A 495 15.62 34.58 -13.47
N GLU A 496 14.77 33.55 -13.44
CA GLU A 496 14.53 32.72 -12.24
C GLU A 496 15.43 31.48 -12.21
N PHE A 497 15.91 31.00 -13.36
CA PHE A 497 16.75 29.81 -13.48
C PHE A 497 18.05 30.12 -14.26
N PRO A 498 18.89 31.08 -13.79
CA PRO A 498 20.10 31.50 -14.51
C PRO A 498 21.17 30.40 -14.66
N LYS A 499 21.08 29.34 -13.84
CA LYS A 499 21.94 28.14 -13.96
C LYS A 499 21.39 27.11 -14.97
N GLY A 500 20.22 27.36 -15.52
CA GLY A 500 19.47 26.45 -16.39
C GLY A 500 18.65 25.41 -15.62
N VAL A 501 17.98 24.54 -16.36
CA VAL A 501 17.20 23.39 -15.86
C VAL A 501 17.94 22.09 -16.16
N ASP A 502 17.93 21.15 -15.21
CA ASP A 502 18.68 19.90 -15.32
C ASP A 502 18.00 18.88 -16.24
N ILE A 503 16.67 18.83 -16.24
CA ILE A 503 15.90 17.89 -17.04
C ILE A 503 14.76 18.62 -17.73
N VAL A 504 14.54 18.34 -19.01
CA VAL A 504 13.37 18.83 -19.74
C VAL A 504 12.54 17.65 -20.26
N TYR A 505 11.24 17.68 -19.96
CA TYR A 505 10.21 16.85 -20.56
C TYR A 505 9.50 17.64 -21.68
N GLU A 506 9.94 17.47 -22.93
CA GLU A 506 9.53 18.28 -24.08
C GLU A 506 8.52 17.54 -24.98
N SER A 507 7.31 18.05 -25.12
CA SER A 507 6.20 17.41 -25.84
C SER A 507 5.53 18.31 -26.89
N VAL A 508 6.02 19.54 -27.05
CA VAL A 508 5.41 20.57 -27.90
C VAL A 508 6.14 20.69 -29.23
N GLY A 509 7.47 20.69 -29.23
CA GLY A 509 8.29 20.92 -30.42
C GLY A 509 8.34 22.39 -30.87
N GLY A 510 8.95 22.64 -32.03
CA GLY A 510 9.07 23.97 -32.62
C GLY A 510 9.79 24.96 -31.68
N GLN A 511 9.24 26.18 -31.55
CA GLN A 511 9.84 27.22 -30.72
C GLN A 511 9.99 26.81 -29.24
N MET A 512 9.10 25.96 -28.72
CA MET A 512 9.22 25.46 -27.34
C MET A 512 10.47 24.59 -27.17
N PHE A 513 10.79 23.76 -28.16
CA PHE A 513 11.99 22.93 -28.16
C PHE A 513 13.25 23.81 -28.10
N ASP A 514 13.33 24.85 -28.94
CA ASP A 514 14.47 25.78 -28.96
C ASP A 514 14.62 26.51 -27.62
N LEU A 515 13.51 26.95 -27.02
CA LEU A 515 13.50 27.58 -25.70
C LEU A 515 14.03 26.62 -24.62
N CYS A 516 13.53 25.38 -24.63
CA CYS A 516 13.95 24.35 -23.69
C CYS A 516 15.42 23.99 -23.83
N LEU A 517 15.91 23.82 -25.06
CA LEU A 517 17.30 23.49 -25.35
C LEU A 517 18.25 24.58 -24.85
N ASN A 518 17.89 25.85 -25.08
CA ASN A 518 18.69 26.99 -24.62
C ASN A 518 18.65 27.18 -23.08
N ALA A 519 17.61 26.69 -22.43
CA ALA A 519 17.45 26.76 -20.98
C ALA A 519 18.14 25.61 -20.22
N LEU A 520 18.74 24.63 -20.90
CA LEU A 520 19.43 23.52 -20.24
C LEU A 520 20.64 23.99 -19.43
N ALA A 521 20.74 23.47 -18.21
CA ALA A 521 21.94 23.53 -17.40
C ALA A 521 23.10 22.75 -18.06
N ILE A 522 24.33 22.98 -17.59
CA ILE A 522 25.48 22.15 -17.97
C ILE A 522 25.19 20.70 -17.53
N TYR A 523 25.43 19.74 -18.42
CA TYR A 523 25.05 18.32 -18.28
C TYR A 523 23.54 18.05 -18.21
N GLY A 524 22.71 19.08 -18.41
CA GLY A 524 21.27 18.93 -18.44
C GLY A 524 20.81 18.04 -19.60
N LYS A 525 19.70 17.32 -19.38
CA LYS A 525 19.11 16.36 -20.33
C LYS A 525 17.76 16.86 -20.84
N LEU A 526 17.64 17.03 -22.16
CA LEU A 526 16.34 17.24 -22.79
C LEU A 526 15.83 15.93 -23.37
N VAL A 527 14.63 15.53 -22.95
CA VAL A 527 13.94 14.35 -23.41
C VAL A 527 12.79 14.74 -24.34
N VAL A 528 12.90 14.34 -25.61
CA VAL A 528 11.85 14.56 -26.62
C VAL A 528 10.78 13.47 -26.49
N ILE A 529 9.59 13.89 -26.10
CA ILE A 529 8.39 13.05 -25.94
C ILE A 529 7.52 13.13 -27.18
N GLY A 530 7.42 14.31 -27.78
CA GLY A 530 6.61 14.55 -28.97
C GLY A 530 6.76 15.98 -29.46
N MET A 531 6.24 16.25 -30.65
CA MET A 531 6.28 17.57 -31.27
C MET A 531 4.89 17.93 -31.80
N ILE A 532 3.92 18.08 -30.90
CA ILE A 532 2.51 18.23 -31.30
C ILE A 532 2.24 19.48 -32.15
N SER A 533 3.05 20.54 -31.99
CA SER A 533 2.97 21.74 -32.83
C SER A 533 3.35 21.48 -34.29
N GLN A 534 4.03 20.37 -34.56
CA GLN A 534 4.56 20.00 -35.87
C GLN A 534 3.91 18.74 -36.44
N ALA A 535 2.80 18.26 -35.87
CA ALA A 535 2.08 17.05 -36.33
C ALA A 535 1.53 17.12 -37.78
N VAL A 536 1.90 18.14 -38.55
CA VAL A 536 1.51 18.41 -39.94
C VAL A 536 2.73 18.45 -40.90
N LEU A 537 3.98 18.33 -40.41
CA LEU A 537 5.20 18.45 -41.23
C LEU A 537 5.98 17.13 -41.38
N ASP A 538 6.62 16.95 -42.54
CA ASP A 538 7.20 15.70 -43.04
C ASP A 538 8.14 14.95 -42.08
N PHE A 539 7.97 13.63 -42.08
CA PHE A 539 8.31 12.71 -41.00
C PHE A 539 9.63 11.96 -41.28
N HIS A 540 10.78 12.61 -41.07
CA HIS A 540 12.07 11.90 -41.03
C HIS A 540 12.69 11.77 -39.62
N LYS A 541 12.05 12.29 -38.56
CA LYS A 541 12.64 12.31 -37.20
C LYS A 541 11.70 11.95 -36.04
N GLN A 542 10.52 11.40 -36.31
CA GLN A 542 9.47 11.22 -35.28
C GLN A 542 9.18 9.74 -34.99
N LEU A 543 10.22 8.91 -34.88
CA LEU A 543 10.08 7.66 -34.13
C LEU A 543 9.97 8.00 -32.63
N PHE A 544 9.19 7.23 -31.87
CA PHE A 544 9.19 7.21 -30.39
C PHE A 544 10.55 6.72 -29.85
N LEU A 545 11.60 7.43 -30.19
CA LEU A 545 12.93 7.28 -29.63
C LEU A 545 13.07 8.45 -28.67
N THR A 546 13.05 8.11 -27.39
CA THR A 546 13.43 9.03 -26.33
C THR A 546 14.90 9.38 -26.52
N PHE A 547 15.18 10.43 -27.30
CA PHE A 547 16.53 10.96 -27.44
C PHE A 547 16.80 11.87 -26.24
N ALA A 548 17.82 11.51 -25.46
CA ALA A 548 18.36 12.37 -24.42
C ALA A 548 19.57 13.12 -24.98
N PHE A 549 19.47 14.44 -25.05
CA PHE A 549 20.60 15.30 -25.41
C PHE A 549 21.24 15.85 -24.14
N SER A 550 22.55 15.67 -23.97
CA SER A 550 23.31 16.27 -22.86
C SER A 550 24.06 17.50 -23.34
N ARG A 551 23.94 18.62 -22.62
CA ARG A 551 24.78 19.81 -22.89
C ARG A 551 26.20 19.59 -22.36
N PRO A 552 27.25 19.59 -23.21
CA PRO A 552 28.63 19.45 -22.73
C PRO A 552 29.10 20.70 -21.99
N ASP A 553 30.12 20.55 -21.14
CA ASP A 553 30.80 21.67 -20.49
C ASP A 553 31.66 22.41 -21.51
N PRO A 554 31.45 23.72 -21.77
CA PRO A 554 32.25 24.47 -22.72
C PRO A 554 33.73 24.57 -22.35
N ASN A 555 34.10 24.29 -21.09
CA ASN A 555 35.50 24.26 -20.63
C ASN A 555 36.12 22.86 -20.69
N TYR A 556 35.36 21.86 -21.14
CA TYR A 556 35.80 20.47 -21.25
C TYR A 556 35.51 19.98 -22.68
N CYS A 557 36.43 20.27 -23.59
CA CYS A 557 36.54 19.50 -24.83
C CYS A 557 37.30 18.20 -24.49
N PRO A 558 36.80 17.01 -24.91
CA PRO A 558 37.42 15.74 -24.57
C PRO A 558 38.85 15.59 -25.11
#